data_AF-A0A833P4K6-F1
#
_entry.id   AF-A0A833P4K6-F1
#
_cell.length_a   1.000
_cell.length_b   1.000
_cell.length_c   1.000
_cell.angle_alpha   90.00
_cell.angle_beta   90.00
_cell.angle_gamma   90.00
#
_symmetry.space_group_name_H-M   'P 1'
#
loop_
_entity.id
_entity.type
_entity.pdbx_description
1 polymer ?
#
loop_
_entity_poly.entity_id
_entity_poly.type
_entity_poly.pdbx_seq_one_letter_code
_entity_poly.pdbx_strand_id
1 'polypeptide(L)'
;MKFGPVPVAEVVGGILAHQVRAGEKAFRKSHALSAEDCAVLVAAGITEVTIARLEAGDIGEDRAAARLAEAAAGEGVRIDPAFTGRANLFATTGGLFVPDRAGVDAFNAVDPGLTLATLPAFKRVEPGEMIATVKIIPFAVAEAAVMSGVAALGASALKVAPFRPKRVAMLSLRLPGLKESVIDKTVKVTGERLAALGSHIVIEERLDHRQDALEAALAALDPAAFDLLIMFGAAAIADRRDIIPQAIEAAGGRIIQLGMPVDPGNLLLLAEFTGKPVIGAPGCARSPRENGFDWVLARLCADLPVTAADVRGMGVGGLLMEIISRPQPRAGEVVVPKGAEKIAALVLAAGRSTRFGPENKLLATFEDRPMLAHVLGAITESGLDPVIVVTGHEADAVRALAGPHANLCVDNPRFAEGLSTSLRAGLAAMPESVGATFVMLGDMPRVSAATLRRLMLAAAEYPATQAFVPTFEGHWGNPVLVRRALFPSLMALHGDQGARKLLEASREAVMEIPVEDAGILADFDTKAALALADQPSR
;
A
#
# COMPACT_ATOMS: atom_id res chain seq x y z
N MET A 1 35.77 24.32 -18.10
CA MET A 1 35.18 24.46 -19.46
C MET A 1 34.61 25.85 -19.65
N LYS A 2 34.70 26.40 -20.85
CA LYS A 2 33.98 27.62 -21.24
C LYS A 2 32.67 27.26 -21.93
N PHE A 3 31.57 27.87 -21.50
CA PHE A 3 30.25 27.69 -22.10
C PHE A 3 29.69 29.06 -22.47
N GLY A 4 29.24 29.22 -23.70
CA GLY A 4 28.61 30.45 -24.12
C GLY A 4 28.57 30.65 -25.63
N PRO A 5 27.96 31.76 -26.05
CA PRO A 5 27.99 32.20 -27.44
C PRO A 5 29.42 32.50 -27.89
N VAL A 6 29.80 32.02 -29.07
CA VAL A 6 31.11 32.29 -29.69
C VAL A 6 30.92 32.51 -31.19
N PRO A 7 31.64 33.47 -31.81
CA PRO A 7 31.60 33.69 -33.26
C PRO A 7 31.99 32.44 -34.03
N VAL A 8 31.25 32.07 -35.08
CA VAL A 8 31.49 30.83 -35.85
C VAL A 8 32.91 30.74 -36.44
N ALA A 9 33.57 31.88 -36.69
CA ALA A 9 34.96 31.92 -37.12
C ALA A 9 35.96 31.35 -36.08
N GLU A 10 35.57 31.30 -34.81
CA GLU A 10 36.44 30.92 -33.68
C GLU A 10 36.04 29.59 -33.04
N VAL A 11 34.98 28.89 -33.50
CA VAL A 11 34.39 27.72 -32.79
C VAL A 11 34.91 26.35 -33.20
N VAL A 12 35.91 26.24 -34.07
CA VAL A 12 36.48 24.94 -34.47
C VAL A 12 36.90 24.14 -33.23
N GLY A 13 36.44 22.89 -33.13
CA GLY A 13 36.64 22.01 -31.98
C GLY A 13 35.68 22.23 -30.80
N GLY A 14 34.82 23.25 -30.86
CA GLY A 14 33.76 23.49 -29.88
C GLY A 14 32.60 22.50 -30.03
N ILE A 15 32.01 22.11 -28.91
CA ILE A 15 30.87 21.20 -28.84
C ILE A 15 29.57 22.01 -28.84
N LEU A 16 28.68 21.80 -29.80
CA LEU A 16 27.40 22.52 -29.88
C LEU A 16 26.51 22.25 -28.67
N ALA A 17 26.10 23.32 -27.99
CA ALA A 17 25.18 23.24 -26.85
C ALA A 17 23.74 22.92 -27.26
N HIS A 18 23.33 23.38 -28.45
CA HIS A 18 21.99 23.24 -29.00
C HIS A 18 22.06 22.76 -30.46
N GLN A 19 20.95 22.18 -30.95
CA GLN A 19 20.83 21.88 -32.37
C GLN A 19 20.83 23.18 -33.17
N VAL A 20 21.60 23.23 -34.26
CA VAL A 20 21.67 24.38 -35.16
C VAL A 20 21.30 23.91 -36.57
N ARG A 21 20.40 24.65 -37.25
CA ARG A 21 20.04 24.39 -38.64
C ARG A 21 20.71 25.43 -39.55
N ALA A 22 21.37 24.96 -40.61
CA ALA A 22 22.06 25.77 -41.60
C ALA A 22 21.59 25.34 -43.00
N GLY A 23 20.60 26.05 -43.53
CA GLY A 23 19.89 25.62 -44.75
C GLY A 23 19.23 24.25 -44.55
N GLU A 24 19.55 23.29 -45.43
CA GLU A 24 19.05 21.91 -45.36
C GLU A 24 19.80 21.02 -44.36
N LYS A 25 20.97 21.45 -43.86
CA LYS A 25 21.79 20.67 -42.92
C LYS A 25 21.41 21.00 -41.47
N ALA A 26 21.26 19.96 -40.64
CA ALA A 26 21.01 20.10 -39.21
C ALA A 26 22.16 19.51 -38.39
N PHE A 27 22.83 20.34 -37.61
CA PHE A 27 23.86 19.95 -36.66
C PHE A 27 23.22 19.61 -35.32
N ARG A 28 23.40 18.39 -34.84
CA ARG A 28 22.81 17.93 -33.57
C ARG A 28 23.54 18.59 -32.39
N LYS A 29 22.84 18.69 -31.26
CA LYS A 29 23.47 18.95 -29.96
C LYS A 29 24.58 17.92 -29.71
N SER A 30 25.63 18.32 -28.99
CA SER A 30 26.82 17.51 -28.71
C SER A 30 27.72 17.24 -29.93
N HIS A 31 27.44 17.83 -31.10
CA HIS A 31 28.31 17.73 -32.27
C HIS A 31 29.55 18.61 -32.07
N ALA A 32 30.74 18.02 -32.22
CA ALA A 32 32.00 18.75 -32.23
C ALA A 32 32.21 19.39 -33.61
N LEU A 33 32.28 20.72 -33.67
CA LEU A 33 32.35 21.45 -34.93
C LEU A 33 33.73 21.30 -35.59
N SER A 34 33.75 20.75 -36.81
CA SER A 34 34.92 20.77 -37.68
C SER A 34 35.06 22.12 -38.40
N ALA A 35 36.20 22.34 -39.05
CA ALA A 35 36.40 23.51 -39.90
C ALA A 35 35.39 23.55 -41.08
N GLU A 36 35.04 22.39 -41.63
CA GLU A 36 34.03 22.26 -42.69
C GLU A 36 32.62 22.62 -42.17
N ASP A 37 32.26 22.16 -40.98
CA ASP A 37 30.98 22.51 -40.36
C ASP A 37 30.87 24.02 -40.14
N CYS A 38 31.96 24.67 -39.69
CA CYS A 38 32.01 26.12 -39.52
C CYS A 38 31.83 26.85 -40.86
N ALA A 39 32.43 26.38 -41.95
CA ALA A 39 32.24 26.96 -43.28
C ALA A 39 30.76 26.87 -43.74
N VAL A 40 30.09 25.75 -43.47
CA VAL A 40 28.65 25.59 -43.77
C VAL A 40 27.79 26.54 -42.94
N LEU A 41 28.08 26.69 -41.65
CA LEU A 41 27.37 27.62 -40.77
C LEU A 41 27.53 29.07 -41.26
N VAL A 42 28.75 29.49 -41.64
CA VAL A 42 29.02 30.83 -42.19
C VAL A 42 28.28 31.05 -43.51
N ALA A 43 28.31 30.07 -44.43
CA ALA A 43 27.61 30.17 -45.71
C ALA A 43 26.09 30.30 -45.55
N ALA A 44 25.52 29.75 -44.47
CA ALA A 44 24.12 29.89 -44.10
C ALA A 44 23.79 31.19 -43.35
N GLY A 45 24.76 32.10 -43.17
CA GLY A 45 24.56 33.38 -42.50
C GLY A 45 24.54 33.31 -40.97
N ILE A 46 24.97 32.19 -40.38
CA ILE A 46 25.05 32.04 -38.92
C ILE A 46 26.37 32.63 -38.45
N THR A 47 26.29 33.67 -37.62
CA THR A 47 27.46 34.42 -37.15
C THR A 47 27.98 33.95 -35.80
N GLU A 48 27.11 33.36 -34.97
CA GLU A 48 27.40 32.94 -33.60
C GLU A 48 26.70 31.61 -33.29
N VAL A 49 27.35 30.77 -32.50
CA VAL A 49 26.75 29.55 -31.93
C VAL A 49 27.15 29.39 -30.47
N THR A 50 26.24 28.84 -29.66
CA THR A 50 26.55 28.48 -28.27
C THR A 50 27.32 27.16 -28.24
N ILE A 51 28.55 27.20 -27.75
CA ILE A 51 29.40 26.01 -27.62
C ILE A 51 29.89 25.80 -26.20
N ALA A 52 30.27 24.56 -25.95
CA ALA A 52 31.13 24.12 -24.89
C ALA A 52 32.56 23.96 -25.44
N ARG A 53 33.54 24.59 -24.79
CA ARG A 53 34.97 24.42 -25.09
C ARG A 53 35.69 23.92 -23.84
N LEU A 54 36.36 22.78 -23.98
CA LEU A 54 37.18 22.21 -22.92
C LEU A 54 38.41 23.11 -22.69
N GLU A 55 38.77 23.27 -21.42
CA GLU A 55 39.98 23.95 -20.98
C GLU A 55 41.06 22.93 -20.60
N ALA A 56 42.30 23.40 -20.46
CA ALA A 56 43.38 22.55 -19.96
C ALA A 56 43.03 22.05 -18.54
N GLY A 57 43.05 20.74 -18.34
CA GLY A 57 42.65 20.10 -17.07
C GLY A 57 41.17 19.72 -16.99
N ASP A 58 40.37 19.96 -18.03
CA ASP A 58 39.03 19.37 -18.12
C ASP A 58 39.07 17.92 -18.62
N ILE A 59 38.10 17.13 -18.18
CA ILE A 59 37.83 15.77 -18.64
C ILE A 59 36.42 15.70 -19.23
N GLY A 60 36.29 15.04 -20.39
CA GLY A 60 35.01 14.89 -21.09
C GLY A 60 33.98 14.07 -20.29
N GLU A 61 32.70 14.35 -20.51
CA GLU A 61 31.58 13.83 -19.72
C GLU A 61 31.55 12.31 -19.58
N ASP A 62 31.76 11.54 -20.64
CA ASP A 62 31.69 10.08 -20.59
C ASP A 62 32.84 9.48 -19.77
N ARG A 63 34.05 10.03 -19.92
CA ARG A 63 35.22 9.56 -19.17
C ARG A 63 35.09 9.92 -17.69
N ALA A 64 34.53 11.09 -17.38
CA ALA A 64 34.24 11.48 -16.01
C ALA A 64 33.17 10.59 -15.38
N ALA A 65 32.05 10.34 -16.09
CA ALA A 65 30.98 9.46 -15.61
C ALA A 65 31.49 8.04 -15.33
N ALA A 66 32.29 7.47 -16.24
CA ALA A 66 32.87 6.14 -16.09
C ALA A 66 33.75 6.04 -14.83
N ARG A 67 34.70 6.97 -14.65
CA ARG A 67 35.60 6.98 -13.48
C ARG A 67 34.86 7.09 -12.15
N LEU A 68 33.82 7.91 -12.10
CA LEU A 68 33.02 8.10 -10.89
C LEU A 68 32.13 6.88 -10.60
N ALA A 69 31.55 6.26 -11.63
CA ALA A 69 30.78 5.04 -11.46
C ALA A 69 31.66 3.86 -11.02
N GLU A 70 32.88 3.75 -11.54
CA GLU A 70 33.89 2.79 -11.07
C GLU A 70 34.24 3.00 -9.59
N ALA A 71 34.40 4.26 -9.16
CA ALA A 71 34.65 4.58 -7.75
C ALA A 71 33.44 4.29 -6.84
N ALA A 72 32.21 4.43 -7.36
CA ALA A 72 30.98 4.18 -6.60
C ALA A 72 30.62 2.69 -6.50
N ALA A 73 30.98 1.87 -7.49
CA ALA A 73 30.54 0.47 -7.57
C ALA A 73 31.25 -0.43 -6.54
N GLY A 74 30.46 -1.16 -5.75
CA GLY A 74 30.94 -2.15 -4.80
C GLY A 74 30.49 -3.57 -5.14
N GLU A 75 30.44 -4.42 -4.11
CA GLU A 75 30.02 -5.81 -4.23
C GLU A 75 28.56 -5.92 -4.75
N GLY A 76 28.35 -6.82 -5.71
CA GLY A 76 27.02 -7.06 -6.29
C GLY A 76 26.55 -6.01 -7.30
N VAL A 77 27.45 -5.13 -7.77
CA VAL A 77 27.14 -4.03 -8.68
C VAL A 77 27.92 -4.16 -9.99
N ARG A 78 27.21 -3.97 -11.10
CA ARG A 78 27.78 -3.90 -12.46
C ARG A 78 27.51 -2.52 -13.05
N ILE A 79 28.44 -2.02 -13.85
CA ILE A 79 28.35 -0.72 -14.51
C ILE A 79 28.11 -0.96 -16.01
N ASP A 80 27.20 -0.19 -16.61
CA ASP A 80 27.12 -0.05 -18.07
C ASP A 80 28.15 0.97 -18.58
N PRO A 81 28.64 0.85 -19.83
CA PRO A 81 29.50 1.84 -20.45
C PRO A 81 28.87 3.24 -20.41
N ALA A 82 29.70 4.24 -20.09
CA ALA A 82 29.24 5.61 -20.04
C ALA A 82 28.85 6.11 -21.45
N PHE A 83 27.72 6.84 -21.52
CA PHE A 83 27.23 7.44 -22.75
C PHE A 83 26.48 8.74 -22.45
N THR A 84 26.78 9.80 -23.20
CA THR A 84 26.19 11.15 -23.04
C THR A 84 26.28 11.68 -21.60
N GLY A 85 27.45 11.49 -20.99
CA GLY A 85 27.75 11.92 -19.63
C GLY A 85 27.03 11.11 -18.55
N ARG A 86 26.51 9.92 -18.86
CA ARG A 86 25.77 9.08 -17.91
C ARG A 86 26.41 7.70 -17.81
N ALA A 87 26.55 7.19 -16.59
CA ALA A 87 26.91 5.80 -16.31
C ALA A 87 25.87 5.19 -15.35
N ASN A 88 25.24 4.09 -15.76
CA ASN A 88 24.22 3.40 -14.96
C ASN A 88 24.81 2.20 -14.24
N LEU A 89 24.36 1.98 -13.00
CA LEU A 89 24.78 0.88 -12.15
C LEU A 89 23.59 -0.04 -11.89
N PHE A 90 23.84 -1.35 -11.94
CA PHE A 90 22.83 -2.39 -11.86
C PHE A 90 23.19 -3.45 -10.84
N ALA A 91 22.17 -4.04 -10.22
CA ALA A 91 22.33 -5.20 -9.36
C ALA A 91 22.74 -6.43 -10.19
N THR A 92 23.71 -7.20 -9.72
CA THR A 92 24.09 -8.48 -10.35
C THR A 92 23.37 -9.68 -9.75
N THR A 93 22.71 -9.49 -8.61
CA THR A 93 22.07 -10.55 -7.83
C THR A 93 20.81 -10.01 -7.14
N GLY A 94 19.91 -10.91 -6.75
CA GLY A 94 18.74 -10.57 -5.95
C GLY A 94 19.12 -10.32 -4.50
N GLY A 95 18.65 -9.23 -3.90
CA GLY A 95 19.07 -8.85 -2.55
C GLY A 95 18.57 -7.48 -2.10
N LEU A 96 19.26 -6.88 -1.14
CA LEU A 96 19.00 -5.54 -0.66
C LEU A 96 20.08 -4.56 -1.11
N PHE A 97 19.65 -3.43 -1.66
CA PHE A 97 20.56 -2.34 -2.02
C PHE A 97 21.07 -1.62 -0.76
N VAL A 98 22.38 -1.48 -0.61
CA VAL A 98 23.03 -0.86 0.54
C VAL A 98 23.88 0.32 0.05
N PRO A 99 23.30 1.53 -0.05
CA PRO A 99 24.06 2.75 -0.33
C PRO A 99 24.72 3.26 0.95
N ASP A 100 25.89 3.89 0.80
CA ASP A 100 26.37 4.80 1.85
C ASP A 100 25.80 6.19 1.62
N ARG A 101 24.86 6.57 2.49
CA ARG A 101 24.22 7.88 2.41
C ARG A 101 25.22 9.02 2.58
N ALA A 102 26.18 8.89 3.50
CA ALA A 102 27.13 9.96 3.79
C ALA A 102 28.06 10.21 2.60
N GLY A 103 28.60 9.15 1.99
CA GLY A 103 29.42 9.23 0.79
C GLY A 103 28.66 9.80 -0.41
N VAL A 104 27.40 9.38 -0.62
CA VAL A 104 26.56 9.93 -1.72
C VAL A 104 26.29 11.43 -1.52
N ASP A 105 25.94 11.86 -0.30
CA ASP A 105 25.69 13.27 0.00
C ASP A 105 26.97 14.10 -0.14
N ALA A 106 28.10 13.59 0.35
CA ALA A 106 29.41 14.23 0.22
C ALA A 106 29.82 14.37 -1.26
N PHE A 107 29.62 13.33 -2.06
CA PHE A 107 29.87 13.36 -3.51
C PHE A 107 29.02 14.44 -4.21
N ASN A 108 27.71 14.46 -3.96
CA ASN A 108 26.81 15.42 -4.59
C ASN A 108 27.07 16.87 -4.16
N ALA A 109 27.82 17.09 -3.07
CA ALA A 109 28.25 18.41 -2.61
C ALA A 109 29.56 18.89 -3.27
N VAL A 110 30.29 18.04 -4.00
CA VAL A 110 31.60 18.38 -4.57
C VAL A 110 31.49 19.46 -5.65
N ASP A 111 30.63 19.24 -6.65
CA ASP A 111 30.48 20.12 -7.80
C ASP A 111 29.07 19.94 -8.38
N PRO A 112 28.33 21.02 -8.69
CA PRO A 112 26.95 20.93 -9.19
C PRO A 112 26.84 20.24 -10.56
N GLY A 113 27.93 20.13 -11.32
CA GLY A 113 28.01 19.39 -12.57
C GLY A 113 28.12 17.87 -12.40
N LEU A 114 28.36 17.38 -11.18
CA LEU A 114 28.46 15.96 -10.84
C LEU A 114 27.25 15.54 -10.01
N THR A 115 26.51 14.53 -10.46
CA THR A 115 25.37 14.01 -9.69
C THR A 115 25.37 12.49 -9.64
N LEU A 116 25.01 11.95 -8.48
CA LEU A 116 24.82 10.52 -8.21
C LEU A 116 23.45 10.36 -7.56
N ALA A 117 22.57 9.65 -8.24
CA ALA A 117 21.25 9.29 -7.75
C ALA A 117 21.16 7.79 -7.52
N THR A 118 20.50 7.35 -6.45
CA THR A 118 20.36 5.94 -6.08
C THR A 118 18.91 5.58 -5.76
N LEU A 119 18.59 4.28 -5.80
CA LEU A 119 17.41 3.75 -5.12
C LEU A 119 17.47 4.01 -3.59
N PRO A 120 16.35 3.92 -2.87
CA PRO A 120 16.35 3.99 -1.41
C PRO A 120 17.19 2.87 -0.78
N ALA A 121 17.79 3.16 0.38
CA ALA A 121 18.51 2.16 1.16
C ALA A 121 17.60 0.99 1.53
N PHE A 122 18.16 -0.22 1.49
CA PHE A 122 17.48 -1.49 1.73
C PHE A 122 16.28 -1.75 0.82
N LYS A 123 16.20 -1.08 -0.34
CA LYS A 123 15.26 -1.51 -1.37
C LYS A 123 15.64 -2.92 -1.83
N ARG A 124 14.65 -3.82 -1.87
CA ARG A 124 14.78 -5.11 -2.55
C ARG A 124 14.97 -4.88 -4.04
N VAL A 125 15.98 -5.54 -4.60
CA VAL A 125 16.34 -5.47 -6.02
C VAL A 125 16.47 -6.85 -6.62
N GLU A 126 16.17 -6.96 -7.89
CA GLU A 126 16.36 -8.18 -8.68
C GLU A 126 17.59 -8.05 -9.61
N PRO A 127 18.20 -9.17 -10.08
CA PRO A 127 19.31 -9.12 -11.02
C PRO A 127 18.96 -8.32 -12.27
N GLY A 128 19.81 -7.38 -12.64
CA GLY A 128 19.61 -6.48 -13.79
C GLY A 128 18.76 -5.25 -13.50
N GLU A 129 18.24 -5.06 -12.28
CA GLU A 129 17.58 -3.82 -11.89
C GLU A 129 18.59 -2.68 -11.74
N MET A 130 18.26 -1.49 -12.25
CA MET A 130 19.10 -0.30 -12.11
C MET A 130 19.00 0.25 -10.68
N ILE A 131 20.14 0.39 -10.01
CA ILE A 131 20.20 0.79 -8.59
C ILE A 131 20.75 2.20 -8.39
N ALA A 132 21.54 2.70 -9.35
CA ALA A 132 22.08 4.05 -9.30
C ALA A 132 22.50 4.56 -10.69
N THR A 133 22.67 5.87 -10.80
CA THR A 133 23.17 6.52 -12.02
C THR A 133 24.07 7.69 -11.65
N VAL A 134 25.25 7.74 -12.27
CA VAL A 134 26.12 8.92 -12.28
C VAL A 134 25.78 9.75 -13.51
N LYS A 135 25.62 11.06 -13.33
CA LYS A 135 25.39 12.01 -14.41
C LYS A 135 26.31 13.22 -14.29
N ILE A 136 27.09 13.43 -15.34
CA ILE A 136 27.79 14.67 -15.64
C ILE A 136 26.83 15.56 -16.42
N ILE A 137 26.52 16.73 -15.87
CA ILE A 137 25.59 17.69 -16.47
C ILE A 137 26.23 18.45 -17.64
N PRO A 138 27.43 19.04 -17.48
CA PRO A 138 28.12 19.70 -18.58
C PRO A 138 28.85 18.70 -19.50
N PHE A 139 29.22 19.13 -20.70
CA PHE A 139 29.97 18.28 -21.66
C PHE A 139 31.38 17.91 -21.18
N ALA A 140 31.92 18.65 -20.21
CA ALA A 140 33.17 18.36 -19.53
C ALA A 140 33.20 19.02 -18.14
N VAL A 141 34.01 18.48 -17.26
CA VAL A 141 34.22 18.98 -15.88
C VAL A 141 35.71 19.06 -15.59
N ALA A 142 36.09 19.86 -14.59
CA ALA A 142 37.48 19.91 -14.14
C ALA A 142 37.90 18.54 -13.59
N GLU A 143 39.08 18.05 -13.98
CA GLU A 143 39.60 16.76 -13.50
C GLU A 143 39.76 16.76 -11.97
N ALA A 144 40.11 17.89 -11.36
CA ALA A 144 40.18 18.04 -9.91
C ALA A 144 38.84 17.78 -9.20
N ALA A 145 37.71 18.18 -9.81
CA ALA A 145 36.38 17.90 -9.27
C ALA A 145 36.06 16.40 -9.34
N VAL A 146 36.40 15.74 -10.46
CA VAL A 146 36.26 14.28 -10.60
C VAL A 146 37.12 13.55 -9.56
N MET A 147 38.36 13.97 -9.35
CA MET A 147 39.23 13.37 -8.33
C MET A 147 38.68 13.55 -6.92
N SER A 148 38.10 14.70 -6.61
CA SER A 148 37.44 14.96 -5.33
C SER A 148 36.18 14.09 -5.17
N GLY A 149 35.41 13.89 -6.25
CA GLY A 149 34.29 12.97 -6.28
C GLY A 149 34.69 11.51 -6.07
N VAL A 150 35.77 11.05 -6.72
CA VAL A 150 36.35 9.71 -6.49
C VAL A 150 36.77 9.56 -5.04
N ALA A 151 37.43 10.56 -4.44
CA ALA A 151 37.85 10.52 -3.05
C ALA A 151 36.65 10.46 -2.08
N ALA A 152 35.56 11.18 -2.36
CA ALA A 152 34.33 11.11 -1.58
C ALA A 152 33.66 9.73 -1.61
N LEU A 153 33.79 9.00 -2.73
CA LEU A 153 33.23 7.66 -2.92
C LEU A 153 34.19 6.53 -2.45
N GLY A 154 35.49 6.79 -2.41
CA GLY A 154 36.55 5.78 -2.25
C GLY A 154 36.58 5.03 -0.91
N ALA A 155 35.77 5.42 0.08
CA ALA A 155 35.59 4.71 1.35
C ALA A 155 34.22 3.99 1.47
N SER A 156 33.34 4.18 0.50
CA SER A 156 31.89 4.03 0.68
C SER A 156 31.19 3.66 -0.62
N ALA A 157 31.27 2.37 -0.95
CA ALA A 157 30.72 1.82 -2.19
C ALA A 157 29.23 1.49 -2.09
N LEU A 158 28.52 1.67 -3.20
CA LEU A 158 27.17 1.15 -3.42
C LEU A 158 27.24 -0.38 -3.52
N LYS A 159 26.45 -1.09 -2.72
CA LYS A 159 26.48 -2.56 -2.67
C LYS A 159 25.09 -3.17 -2.83
N VAL A 160 25.06 -4.45 -3.21
CA VAL A 160 23.87 -5.29 -3.10
C VAL A 160 24.19 -6.46 -2.18
N ALA A 161 23.52 -6.53 -1.04
CA ALA A 161 23.63 -7.65 -0.11
C ALA A 161 22.71 -8.79 -0.58
N PRO A 162 23.24 -9.92 -1.07
CA PRO A 162 22.42 -11.01 -1.61
C PRO A 162 21.62 -11.69 -0.51
N PHE A 163 20.41 -12.16 -0.85
CA PHE A 163 19.68 -13.04 0.06
C PHE A 163 20.41 -14.37 0.24
N ARG A 164 20.44 -14.85 1.48
CA ARG A 164 21.01 -16.14 1.89
C ARG A 164 19.88 -17.03 2.38
N PRO A 165 19.80 -18.29 1.92
CA PRO A 165 18.79 -19.21 2.42
C PRO A 165 18.82 -19.33 3.94
N LYS A 166 17.68 -19.08 4.59
CA LYS A 166 17.48 -19.28 6.04
C LYS A 166 16.53 -20.43 6.28
N ARG A 167 16.87 -21.27 7.25
CA ARG A 167 15.98 -22.25 7.86
C ARG A 167 15.22 -21.56 8.99
N VAL A 168 13.90 -21.49 8.89
CA VAL A 168 13.09 -20.74 9.84
C VAL A 168 12.35 -21.67 10.78
N ALA A 169 12.47 -21.43 12.08
CA ALA A 169 11.57 -21.99 13.08
C ALA A 169 10.40 -21.01 13.30
N MET A 170 9.17 -21.53 13.27
CA MET A 170 7.95 -20.74 13.44
C MET A 170 7.12 -21.30 14.58
N LEU A 171 6.83 -20.47 15.58
CA LEU A 171 5.99 -20.82 16.72
C LEU A 171 4.71 -19.98 16.69
N SER A 172 3.54 -20.62 16.67
CA SER A 172 2.23 -19.95 16.62
C SER A 172 1.42 -20.20 17.89
N LEU A 173 1.10 -19.13 18.63
CA LEU A 173 0.30 -19.23 19.86
C LEU A 173 -1.20 -19.22 19.53
N ARG A 174 -1.99 -19.99 20.29
CA ARG A 174 -3.43 -20.21 20.11
C ARG A 174 -4.24 -19.74 21.31
N LEU A 175 -5.36 -19.08 21.04
CA LEU A 175 -6.43 -18.86 22.03
C LEU A 175 -7.64 -19.75 21.67
N PRO A 176 -8.50 -20.12 22.63
CA PRO A 176 -9.65 -21.01 22.39
C PRO A 176 -10.61 -20.58 21.27
N GLY A 177 -10.63 -19.29 20.90
CA GLY A 177 -11.46 -18.76 19.80
C GLY A 177 -10.75 -18.58 18.45
N LEU A 178 -9.45 -18.86 18.36
CA LEU A 178 -8.69 -18.71 17.12
C LEU A 178 -8.86 -19.95 16.23
N LYS A 179 -9.47 -19.77 15.05
CA LYS A 179 -9.65 -20.86 14.08
C LYS A 179 -8.29 -21.34 13.54
N GLU A 180 -8.09 -22.66 13.44
CA GLU A 180 -6.88 -23.26 12.85
C GLU A 180 -6.60 -22.74 11.43
N SER A 181 -7.65 -22.49 10.65
CA SER A 181 -7.51 -21.93 9.29
C SER A 181 -6.82 -20.57 9.22
N VAL A 182 -6.85 -19.79 10.31
CA VAL A 182 -6.09 -18.52 10.40
C VAL A 182 -4.60 -18.79 10.56
N ILE A 183 -4.23 -19.80 11.35
CA ILE A 183 -2.83 -20.23 11.51
C ILE A 183 -2.34 -20.85 10.21
N ASP A 184 -3.13 -21.71 9.57
CA ASP A 184 -2.78 -22.31 8.26
C ASP A 184 -2.51 -21.23 7.20
N LYS A 185 -3.37 -20.21 7.14
CA LYS A 185 -3.17 -19.05 6.26
C LYS A 185 -1.88 -18.30 6.61
N THR A 186 -1.58 -18.13 7.91
CA THR A 186 -0.38 -17.43 8.38
C THR A 186 0.89 -18.20 7.99
N VAL A 187 0.91 -19.52 8.17
CA VAL A 187 2.02 -20.39 7.74
C VAL A 187 2.21 -20.29 6.24
N LYS A 188 1.14 -20.36 5.45
CA LYS A 188 1.20 -20.21 3.99
C LYS A 188 1.80 -18.86 3.58
N VAL A 189 1.26 -17.75 4.10
CA VAL A 189 1.75 -16.39 3.78
C VAL A 189 3.22 -16.21 4.20
N THR A 190 3.59 -16.70 5.38
CA THR A 190 4.98 -16.62 5.86
C THR A 190 5.91 -17.46 4.98
N GLY A 191 5.48 -18.65 4.56
CA GLY A 191 6.20 -19.51 3.63
C GLY A 191 6.42 -18.84 2.27
N GLU A 192 5.39 -18.20 1.70
CA GLU A 192 5.50 -17.45 0.44
C GLU A 192 6.48 -16.27 0.55
N ARG A 193 6.44 -15.53 1.66
CA ARG A 193 7.40 -14.43 1.94
C ARG A 193 8.83 -14.95 2.01
N LEU A 194 9.05 -16.02 2.77
CA LEU A 194 10.38 -16.63 2.92
C LEU A 194 10.90 -17.19 1.61
N ALA A 195 10.06 -17.87 0.83
CA ALA A 195 10.43 -18.42 -0.47
C ALA A 195 10.89 -17.31 -1.43
N ALA A 196 10.21 -16.16 -1.43
CA ALA A 196 10.62 -14.99 -2.21
C ALA A 196 12.00 -14.43 -1.80
N LEU A 197 12.49 -14.76 -0.60
CA LEU A 197 13.80 -14.40 -0.07
C LEU A 197 14.77 -15.60 -0.08
N GLY A 198 14.44 -16.68 -0.79
CA GLY A 198 15.26 -17.90 -0.87
C GLY A 198 15.30 -18.74 0.43
N SER A 199 14.40 -18.48 1.37
CA SER A 199 14.34 -19.09 2.70
C SER A 199 13.10 -19.99 2.85
N HIS A 200 13.05 -20.83 3.89
CA HIS A 200 11.93 -21.75 4.11
C HIS A 200 11.74 -22.09 5.59
N ILE A 201 10.52 -22.51 5.94
CA ILE A 201 10.17 -23.00 7.28
C ILE A 201 10.64 -24.45 7.43
N VAL A 202 11.37 -24.76 8.50
CA VAL A 202 11.84 -26.11 8.84
C VAL A 202 11.21 -26.67 10.11
N ILE A 203 10.73 -25.79 10.99
CA ILE A 203 10.03 -26.14 12.22
C ILE A 203 8.77 -25.29 12.27
N GLU A 204 7.62 -25.92 12.45
CA GLU A 204 6.34 -25.27 12.68
C GLU A 204 5.68 -25.92 13.88
N GLU A 205 5.49 -25.15 14.94
CA GLU A 205 4.80 -25.62 16.14
C GLU A 205 3.68 -24.67 16.53
N ARG A 206 2.62 -25.24 17.08
CA ARG A 206 1.42 -24.50 17.50
C ARG A 206 1.16 -24.78 18.96
N LEU A 207 1.15 -23.72 19.76
CA LEU A 207 1.21 -23.77 21.21
C LEU A 207 0.00 -23.07 21.81
N ASP A 208 -0.43 -23.48 23.00
CA ASP A 208 -1.40 -22.69 23.76
C ASP A 208 -0.81 -21.32 24.08
N HIS A 209 -1.65 -20.28 24.12
CA HIS A 209 -1.23 -18.93 24.47
C HIS A 209 -0.95 -18.81 25.98
N ARG A 210 0.14 -19.45 26.41
CA ARG A 210 0.65 -19.53 27.78
C ARG A 210 2.17 -19.40 27.76
N GLN A 211 2.70 -18.73 28.78
CA GLN A 211 4.14 -18.52 28.91
C GLN A 211 4.92 -19.82 29.09
N ASP A 212 4.45 -20.73 29.95
CA ASP A 212 5.16 -21.98 30.25
C ASP A 212 5.20 -22.95 29.05
N ALA A 213 4.13 -22.98 28.25
CA ALA A 213 4.10 -23.72 26.99
C ALA A 213 5.15 -23.20 26.00
N LEU A 214 5.31 -21.88 25.92
CA LEU A 214 6.29 -21.24 25.05
C LEU A 214 7.72 -21.43 25.54
N GLU A 215 7.96 -21.33 26.84
CA GLU A 215 9.26 -21.61 27.47
C GLU A 215 9.69 -23.06 27.23
N ALA A 216 8.77 -24.02 27.39
CA ALA A 216 9.04 -25.43 27.11
C ALA A 216 9.41 -25.67 25.64
N ALA A 217 8.70 -25.03 24.70
CA ALA A 217 9.02 -25.11 23.28
C ALA A 217 10.38 -24.49 22.96
N LEU A 218 10.69 -23.31 23.51
CA LEU A 218 12.00 -22.66 23.34
C LEU A 218 13.14 -23.53 23.89
N ALA A 219 12.95 -24.16 25.05
CA ALA A 219 13.95 -25.05 25.64
C ALA A 219 14.18 -26.34 24.83
N ALA A 220 13.17 -26.80 24.08
CA ALA A 220 13.25 -27.98 23.23
C ALA A 220 13.87 -27.73 21.84
N LEU A 221 13.95 -26.46 21.40
CA LEU A 221 14.50 -26.11 20.10
C LEU A 221 16.01 -26.38 20.03
N ASP A 222 16.43 -27.16 19.03
CA ASP A 222 17.85 -27.34 18.70
C ASP A 222 18.41 -26.09 17.99
N PRO A 223 19.40 -25.39 18.57
CA PRO A 223 20.04 -24.25 17.93
C PRO A 223 20.85 -24.62 16.67
N ALA A 224 21.04 -25.89 16.31
CA ALA A 224 21.61 -26.23 15.01
C ALA A 224 20.55 -26.31 13.88
N ALA A 225 19.26 -26.44 14.22
CA ALA A 225 18.21 -26.77 13.26
C ALA A 225 17.65 -25.58 12.46
N PHE A 226 17.77 -24.36 12.98
CA PHE A 226 17.24 -23.13 12.37
C PHE A 226 18.28 -22.01 12.30
N ASP A 227 18.00 -20.93 11.60
CA ASP A 227 18.84 -19.72 11.50
C ASP A 227 18.08 -18.47 11.98
N LEU A 228 16.75 -18.49 11.90
CA LEU A 228 15.83 -17.42 12.31
C LEU A 228 14.61 -18.00 13.03
N LEU A 229 14.17 -17.38 14.12
CA LEU A 229 12.95 -17.73 14.82
C LEU A 229 11.87 -16.66 14.58
N ILE A 230 10.65 -17.10 14.23
CA ILE A 230 9.48 -16.22 14.06
C ILE A 230 8.38 -16.70 15.00
N MET A 231 7.84 -15.78 15.80
CA MET A 231 6.82 -16.09 16.79
C MET A 231 5.56 -15.28 16.51
N PHE A 232 4.43 -15.94 16.34
CA PHE A 232 3.14 -15.30 16.14
C PHE A 232 2.30 -15.43 17.42
N GLY A 233 1.99 -14.28 18.03
CA GLY A 233 1.05 -14.23 19.16
C GLY A 233 -0.38 -14.51 18.72
N ALA A 234 -1.18 -15.09 19.62
CA ALA A 234 -2.64 -15.15 19.46
C ALA A 234 -3.26 -13.74 19.54
N ALA A 235 -2.63 -12.85 20.31
CA ALA A 235 -2.89 -11.42 20.39
C ALA A 235 -1.63 -10.62 20.00
N ALA A 236 -1.78 -9.31 19.80
CA ALA A 236 -0.66 -8.43 19.48
C ALA A 236 0.24 -8.19 20.69
N ILE A 237 1.56 -8.13 20.46
CA ILE A 237 2.56 -7.92 21.50
C ILE A 237 2.52 -6.46 21.96
N ALA A 238 1.78 -6.18 23.04
CA ALA A 238 1.50 -4.81 23.47
C ALA A 238 2.49 -4.27 24.51
N ASP A 239 3.11 -5.14 25.32
CA ASP A 239 3.98 -4.77 26.44
C ASP A 239 5.14 -5.78 26.56
N ARG A 240 6.25 -5.38 27.20
CA ARG A 240 7.35 -6.30 27.52
C ARG A 240 6.94 -7.41 28.49
N ARG A 241 5.87 -7.21 29.25
CA ARG A 241 5.28 -8.19 30.17
C ARG A 241 4.21 -9.07 29.49
N ASP A 242 4.17 -9.07 28.16
CA ASP A 242 3.37 -10.04 27.42
C ASP A 242 4.07 -11.42 27.40
N ILE A 243 3.37 -12.46 26.95
CA ILE A 243 3.84 -13.85 26.97
C ILE A 243 5.12 -14.03 26.14
N ILE A 244 5.17 -13.46 24.92
CA ILE A 244 6.30 -13.69 24.01
C ILE A 244 7.62 -13.10 24.54
N PRO A 245 7.69 -11.81 24.92
CA PRO A 245 8.95 -11.26 25.42
C PRO A 245 9.39 -11.93 26.73
N GLN A 246 8.46 -12.23 27.66
CA GLN A 246 8.78 -12.89 28.92
C GLN A 246 9.33 -14.30 28.71
N ALA A 247 8.73 -15.10 27.83
CA ALA A 247 9.22 -16.44 27.52
C ALA A 247 10.63 -16.41 26.90
N ILE A 248 10.91 -15.44 26.03
CA ILE A 248 12.25 -15.25 25.45
C ILE A 248 13.27 -14.93 26.55
N GLU A 249 12.98 -13.98 27.44
CA GLU A 249 13.89 -13.60 28.53
C GLU A 249 14.08 -14.74 29.54
N ALA A 250 13.01 -15.46 29.90
CA ALA A 250 13.06 -16.63 30.78
C ALA A 250 13.90 -17.77 30.19
N ALA A 251 13.89 -17.92 28.85
CA ALA A 251 14.74 -18.86 28.14
C ALA A 251 16.18 -18.37 27.92
N GLY A 252 16.58 -17.24 28.53
CA GLY A 252 17.92 -16.66 28.42
C GLY A 252 18.18 -15.85 27.14
N GLY A 253 17.12 -15.54 26.38
CA GLY A 253 17.16 -14.62 25.26
C GLY A 253 17.19 -13.15 25.70
N ARG A 254 17.34 -12.26 24.72
CA ARG A 254 17.46 -10.81 24.94
C ARG A 254 16.54 -10.04 24.02
N ILE A 255 15.71 -9.17 24.58
CA ILE A 255 14.88 -8.25 23.80
C ILE A 255 15.73 -7.08 23.30
N ILE A 256 15.80 -6.92 21.97
CA ILE A 256 16.54 -5.84 21.31
C ILE A 256 15.66 -4.60 21.20
N GLN A 257 14.44 -4.76 20.69
CA GLN A 257 13.50 -3.66 20.45
C GLN A 257 12.06 -4.18 20.50
N LEU A 258 11.19 -3.50 21.24
CA LEU A 258 9.74 -3.69 21.17
C LEU A 258 9.14 -2.47 20.47
N GLY A 259 8.34 -2.75 19.45
CA GLY A 259 7.71 -1.76 18.59
C GLY A 259 8.64 -1.20 17.52
N MET A 260 8.04 -0.75 16.43
CA MET A 260 8.74 -0.08 15.33
C MET A 260 7.92 1.12 14.82
N PRO A 261 8.56 2.19 14.33
CA PRO A 261 7.88 3.36 13.79
C PRO A 261 7.44 3.14 12.33
N VAL A 262 6.87 1.97 12.01
CA VAL A 262 6.34 1.62 10.68
C VAL A 262 4.90 1.15 10.83
N ASP A 263 4.01 1.64 9.98
CA ASP A 263 2.57 1.34 10.01
C ASP A 263 2.08 0.96 8.60
N PRO A 264 1.50 -0.24 8.42
CA PRO A 264 1.37 -1.34 9.38
C PRO A 264 2.72 -1.96 9.79
N GLY A 265 2.83 -2.46 11.04
CA GLY A 265 4.02 -3.14 11.56
C GLY A 265 4.41 -2.77 13.00
N ASN A 266 3.79 -1.73 13.55
CA ASN A 266 4.23 -1.03 14.75
C ASN A 266 4.39 -1.86 16.04
N LEU A 267 3.78 -3.04 16.13
CA LEU A 267 3.86 -3.96 17.29
C LEU A 267 4.86 -5.11 17.09
N LEU A 268 5.80 -4.97 16.16
CA LEU A 268 6.89 -5.92 15.98
C LEU A 268 7.80 -5.98 17.22
N LEU A 269 8.22 -7.18 17.59
CA LEU A 269 9.28 -7.42 18.57
C LEU A 269 10.51 -7.96 17.85
N LEU A 270 11.67 -7.36 18.10
CA LEU A 270 12.97 -7.89 17.70
C LEU A 270 13.74 -8.33 18.94
N ALA A 271 14.24 -9.56 18.90
CA ALA A 271 14.98 -10.16 20.00
C ALA A 271 16.07 -11.09 19.48
N GLU A 272 16.83 -11.66 20.41
CA GLU A 272 17.87 -12.64 20.16
C GLU A 272 17.67 -13.84 21.09
N PHE A 273 17.82 -15.05 20.56
CA PHE A 273 17.74 -16.29 21.32
C PHE A 273 18.81 -17.25 20.80
N THR A 274 19.65 -17.78 21.69
CA THR A 274 20.77 -18.68 21.32
C THR A 274 21.73 -18.11 20.26
N GLY A 275 21.94 -16.78 20.28
CA GLY A 275 22.77 -16.07 19.30
C GLY A 275 22.12 -15.85 17.94
N LYS A 276 20.81 -16.13 17.80
CA LYS A 276 20.06 -15.97 16.55
C LYS A 276 18.96 -14.93 16.65
N PRO A 277 18.61 -14.27 15.54
CA PRO A 277 17.51 -13.32 15.52
C PRO A 277 16.16 -13.99 15.79
N VAL A 278 15.30 -13.27 16.51
CA VAL A 278 13.92 -13.62 16.80
C VAL A 278 13.02 -12.46 16.39
N ILE A 279 11.97 -12.74 15.62
CA ILE A 279 10.92 -11.78 15.28
C ILE A 279 9.62 -12.21 15.96
N GLY A 280 9.15 -11.43 16.94
CA GLY A 280 7.76 -11.48 17.36
C GLY A 280 6.92 -10.72 16.33
N ALA A 281 6.23 -11.46 15.48
CA ALA A 281 5.55 -10.92 14.31
C ALA A 281 4.26 -10.20 14.72
N PRO A 282 4.03 -8.97 14.21
CA PRO A 282 2.78 -8.25 14.45
C PRO A 282 1.61 -8.93 13.70
N GLY A 283 0.37 -8.67 14.13
CA GLY A 283 -0.83 -9.26 13.51
C GLY A 283 -0.92 -9.03 12.00
N CYS A 284 -0.48 -7.86 11.52
CA CYS A 284 -0.46 -7.52 10.09
C CYS A 284 0.45 -8.43 9.25
N ALA A 285 1.42 -9.12 9.85
CA ALA A 285 2.28 -10.08 9.14
C ALA A 285 1.51 -11.33 8.67
N ARG A 286 0.29 -11.57 9.17
CA ARG A 286 -0.63 -12.62 8.69
C ARG A 286 -1.29 -12.28 7.35
N SER A 287 -1.25 -11.01 6.93
CA SER A 287 -1.68 -10.53 5.62
C SER A 287 -0.54 -10.67 4.60
N PRO A 288 -0.80 -10.90 3.30
CA PRO A 288 0.23 -10.89 2.27
C PRO A 288 0.72 -9.47 1.89
N ARG A 289 0.05 -8.40 2.36
CA ARG A 289 0.47 -7.02 2.06
C ARG A 289 1.79 -6.67 2.77
N GLU A 290 2.61 -5.87 2.11
CA GLU A 290 3.86 -5.36 2.69
C GLU A 290 3.58 -4.63 4.00
N ASN A 291 4.40 -4.89 5.02
CA ASN A 291 4.36 -4.22 6.30
C ASN A 291 5.77 -4.20 6.94
N GLY A 292 5.95 -3.51 8.07
CA GLY A 292 7.26 -3.35 8.70
C GLY A 292 7.98 -4.67 9.07
N PHE A 293 7.26 -5.78 9.22
CA PHE A 293 7.85 -7.12 9.35
C PHE A 293 8.76 -7.47 8.17
N ASP A 294 8.37 -7.10 6.95
CA ASP A 294 9.12 -7.44 5.73
C ASP A 294 10.48 -6.76 5.67
N TRP A 295 10.57 -5.53 6.18
CA TRP A 295 11.81 -4.76 6.22
C TRP A 295 12.84 -5.40 7.14
N VAL A 296 12.39 -5.90 8.30
CA VAL A 296 13.25 -6.63 9.24
C VAL A 296 13.60 -8.01 8.67
N LEU A 297 12.61 -8.74 8.16
CA LEU A 297 12.80 -10.08 7.61
C LEU A 297 13.79 -10.09 6.44
N ALA A 298 13.66 -9.16 5.49
CA ALA A 298 14.54 -9.09 4.34
C ALA A 298 15.99 -8.79 4.74
N ARG A 299 16.21 -7.89 5.72
CA ARG A 299 17.56 -7.59 6.23
C ARG A 299 18.21 -8.82 6.86
N LEU A 300 17.47 -9.54 7.69
CA LEU A 300 17.96 -10.76 8.33
C LEU A 300 18.24 -11.88 7.31
N CYS A 301 17.42 -12.00 6.25
CA CYS A 301 17.69 -12.94 5.16
C CYS A 301 18.89 -12.54 4.30
N ALA A 302 19.30 -11.27 4.29
CA ALA A 302 20.51 -10.77 3.63
C ALA A 302 21.74 -10.71 4.55
N ASP A 303 21.67 -11.28 5.76
CA ASP A 303 22.72 -11.21 6.80
C ASP A 303 23.12 -9.78 7.17
N LEU A 304 22.19 -8.83 7.03
CA LEU A 304 22.37 -7.46 7.48
C LEU A 304 21.92 -7.35 8.94
N PRO A 305 22.77 -6.83 9.84
CA PRO A 305 22.38 -6.64 11.23
C PRO A 305 21.20 -5.69 11.33
N VAL A 306 20.28 -5.95 12.26
CA VAL A 306 19.16 -5.07 12.58
C VAL A 306 19.28 -4.70 14.05
N THR A 307 19.72 -3.48 14.34
CA THR A 307 19.84 -2.97 15.71
C THR A 307 18.56 -2.26 16.16
N ALA A 308 18.46 -1.98 17.45
CA ALA A 308 17.36 -1.12 17.95
C ALA A 308 17.38 0.28 17.31
N ALA A 309 18.57 0.83 17.02
CA ALA A 309 18.71 2.11 16.35
C ALA A 309 18.21 2.06 14.90
N ASP A 310 18.51 0.97 14.18
CA ASP A 310 17.99 0.74 12.83
C ASP A 310 16.45 0.74 12.82
N VAL A 311 15.82 -0.04 13.69
CA VAL A 311 14.36 -0.13 13.76
C VAL A 311 13.75 1.23 14.08
N ARG A 312 14.29 1.96 15.06
CA ARG A 312 13.83 3.32 15.41
C ARG A 312 14.04 4.34 14.28
N GLY A 313 15.05 4.13 13.44
CA GLY A 313 15.33 4.96 12.26
C GLY A 313 14.35 4.78 11.11
N MET A 314 13.52 3.73 11.12
CA MET A 314 12.57 3.43 10.03
C MET A 314 11.34 4.37 9.96
N GLY A 315 11.28 5.40 10.82
CA GLY A 315 10.11 6.29 10.88
C GLY A 315 9.92 7.14 9.63
N VAL A 316 11.01 7.62 9.01
CA VAL A 316 10.94 8.36 7.75
C VAL A 316 10.62 7.39 6.62
N GLY A 317 9.46 7.55 5.98
CA GLY A 317 8.95 6.60 4.99
C GLY A 317 8.26 5.37 5.60
N GLY A 318 8.16 5.28 6.94
CA GLY A 318 7.52 4.16 7.65
C GLY A 318 6.00 4.10 7.53
N LEU A 319 5.35 5.04 6.84
CA LEU A 319 3.91 4.98 6.55
C LEU A 319 3.72 4.33 5.18
N LEU A 320 3.59 3.00 5.15
CA LEU A 320 3.61 2.21 3.91
C LEU A 320 2.28 2.26 3.17
N MET A 321 1.22 2.29 3.94
CA MET A 321 -0.14 2.42 3.45
C MET A 321 -0.76 3.57 4.22
N GLU A 322 -1.49 4.44 3.52
CA GLU A 322 -2.51 5.24 4.18
C GLU A 322 -3.55 4.23 4.69
N ILE A 323 -3.38 3.77 5.93
CA ILE A 323 -4.49 3.20 6.68
C ILE A 323 -5.54 4.29 6.61
N ILE A 324 -6.75 3.97 6.13
CA ILE A 324 -7.94 4.81 6.32
C ILE A 324 -7.84 5.33 7.75
N SER A 325 -7.51 6.61 7.89
CA SER A 325 -6.78 7.14 9.05
C SER A 325 -7.29 6.54 10.35
N ARG A 326 -6.41 5.90 11.14
CA ARG A 326 -6.73 5.68 12.56
C ARG A 326 -7.02 7.08 13.10
N PRO A 327 -8.26 7.44 13.50
CA PRO A 327 -8.50 8.78 13.99
C PRO A 327 -7.79 8.86 15.34
N GLN A 328 -6.69 9.60 15.41
CA GLN A 328 -6.18 10.05 16.69
C GLN A 328 -7.27 10.91 17.34
N PRO A 329 -7.57 10.76 18.64
CA PRO A 329 -8.34 11.77 19.35
C PRO A 329 -7.48 13.04 19.36
N ARG A 330 -7.85 14.05 18.56
CA ARG A 330 -7.14 15.33 18.54
C ARG A 330 -7.13 15.89 19.96
N ALA A 331 -5.93 16.10 20.49
CA ALA A 331 -5.72 16.97 21.62
C ALA A 331 -6.13 18.40 21.22
N GLY A 332 -6.99 19.02 22.03
CA GLY A 332 -7.21 20.47 22.01
C GLY A 332 -8.34 20.98 21.11
N GLU A 333 -9.52 20.37 21.17
CA GLU A 333 -10.81 21.04 21.38
C GLU A 333 -11.88 19.96 21.40
N VAL A 334 -12.37 19.66 22.60
CA VAL A 334 -13.53 18.78 22.76
C VAL A 334 -14.75 19.56 22.28
N VAL A 335 -15.00 19.56 20.97
CA VAL A 335 -16.37 19.74 20.49
C VAL A 335 -17.04 18.41 20.78
N VAL A 336 -17.69 18.31 21.95
CA VAL A 336 -18.68 17.27 22.20
C VAL A 336 -19.85 17.57 21.27
N PRO A 337 -20.19 16.76 20.25
CA PRO A 337 -21.52 16.83 19.70
C PRO A 337 -22.46 16.29 20.77
N LYS A 338 -23.25 17.17 21.36
CA LYS A 338 -24.38 16.81 22.23
C LYS A 338 -25.38 15.98 21.41
N GLY A 339 -25.64 14.73 21.85
CA GLY A 339 -26.76 13.90 21.41
C GLY A 339 -26.32 12.55 20.85
N ALA A 340 -27.08 11.48 21.13
CA ALA A 340 -26.86 10.17 20.52
C ALA A 340 -26.85 10.32 18.99
N GLU A 341 -25.71 10.05 18.36
CA GLU A 341 -25.58 10.17 16.90
C GLU A 341 -26.62 9.27 16.21
N LYS A 342 -27.37 9.82 15.26
CA LYS A 342 -28.40 9.06 14.54
C LYS A 342 -27.75 8.02 13.61
N ILE A 343 -28.42 6.88 13.42
CA ILE A 343 -28.06 5.87 12.42
C ILE A 343 -29.08 5.93 11.28
N ALA A 344 -28.62 6.27 10.08
CA ALA A 344 -29.45 6.38 8.89
C ALA A 344 -29.54 5.06 8.10
N ALA A 345 -30.56 4.93 7.25
CA ALA A 345 -30.59 3.95 6.18
C ALA A 345 -30.35 4.63 4.83
N LEU A 346 -29.31 4.23 4.10
CA LEU A 346 -29.05 4.66 2.73
C LEU A 346 -29.41 3.52 1.77
N VAL A 347 -30.52 3.70 1.05
CA VAL A 347 -31.03 2.73 0.07
C VAL A 347 -30.62 3.13 -1.34
N LEU A 348 -29.82 2.30 -2.00
CA LEU A 348 -29.38 2.49 -3.38
C LEU A 348 -30.41 1.89 -4.33
N ALA A 349 -31.35 2.72 -4.82
CA ALA A 349 -32.50 2.33 -5.64
C ALA A 349 -32.46 2.91 -7.07
N ALA A 350 -31.26 3.24 -7.58
CA ALA A 350 -31.08 3.91 -8.87
C ALA A 350 -30.79 2.95 -10.05
N GLY A 351 -30.74 1.64 -9.79
CA GLY A 351 -30.30 0.62 -10.75
C GLY A 351 -31.21 0.45 -11.96
N ARG A 352 -30.61 0.11 -13.11
CA ARG A 352 -31.31 -0.07 -14.40
C ARG A 352 -32.00 -1.43 -14.58
N SER A 353 -31.83 -2.36 -13.66
CA SER A 353 -32.39 -3.73 -13.75
C SER A 353 -32.07 -4.46 -15.07
N THR A 354 -30.93 -4.16 -15.71
CA THR A 354 -30.59 -4.62 -17.07
C THR A 354 -30.58 -6.14 -17.23
N ARG A 355 -30.33 -6.88 -16.15
CA ARG A 355 -30.30 -8.35 -16.09
C ARG A 355 -31.67 -8.98 -15.81
N PHE A 356 -32.64 -8.18 -15.37
CA PHE A 356 -33.98 -8.60 -14.97
C PHE A 356 -35.02 -8.50 -16.11
N GLY A 357 -34.71 -7.75 -17.18
CA GLY A 357 -35.58 -7.58 -18.35
C GLY A 357 -36.01 -6.12 -18.56
N PRO A 358 -37.10 -5.87 -19.31
CA PRO A 358 -37.57 -4.51 -19.62
C PRO A 358 -38.26 -3.81 -18.43
N GLU A 359 -38.61 -4.55 -17.38
CA GLU A 359 -39.25 -4.05 -16.17
C GLU A 359 -38.21 -3.75 -15.09
N ASN A 360 -38.48 -2.73 -14.28
CA ASN A 360 -37.65 -2.39 -13.15
C ASN A 360 -37.86 -3.37 -11.99
N LYS A 361 -36.79 -4.10 -11.63
CA LYS A 361 -36.75 -5.11 -10.57
C LYS A 361 -37.29 -4.59 -9.24
N LEU A 362 -37.05 -3.31 -8.94
CA LEU A 362 -37.48 -2.69 -7.67
C LEU A 362 -39.00 -2.51 -7.58
N LEU A 363 -39.67 -2.39 -8.74
CA LEU A 363 -41.12 -2.22 -8.86
C LEU A 363 -41.84 -3.55 -9.08
N ALA A 364 -41.11 -4.62 -9.43
CA ALA A 364 -41.67 -5.95 -9.60
C ALA A 364 -42.21 -6.48 -8.28
N THR A 365 -43.37 -7.15 -8.34
CA THR A 365 -43.96 -7.83 -7.20
C THR A 365 -43.08 -9.01 -6.78
N PHE A 366 -42.74 -9.06 -5.50
CA PHE A 366 -42.15 -10.19 -4.82
C PHE A 366 -43.09 -10.57 -3.68
N GLU A 367 -43.58 -11.80 -3.65
CA GLU A 367 -44.68 -12.23 -2.81
C GLU A 367 -45.94 -11.37 -3.05
N ASP A 368 -46.31 -10.51 -2.10
CA ASP A 368 -47.54 -9.72 -2.11
C ASP A 368 -47.33 -8.23 -2.45
N ARG A 369 -46.08 -7.76 -2.50
CA ARG A 369 -45.73 -6.33 -2.60
C ARG A 369 -44.51 -6.07 -3.49
N PRO A 370 -44.31 -4.83 -3.97
CA PRO A 370 -43.09 -4.48 -4.72
C PRO A 370 -41.81 -4.75 -3.91
N MET A 371 -40.74 -5.20 -4.56
CA MET A 371 -39.47 -5.54 -3.92
C MET A 371 -38.92 -4.43 -3.00
N LEU A 372 -38.92 -3.19 -3.47
CA LEU A 372 -38.46 -2.05 -2.68
C LEU A 372 -39.35 -1.78 -1.44
N ALA A 373 -40.64 -2.13 -1.51
CA ALA A 373 -41.55 -1.97 -0.36
C ALA A 373 -41.18 -2.90 0.80
N HIS A 374 -40.67 -4.10 0.52
CA HIS A 374 -40.16 -5.01 1.56
C HIS A 374 -38.92 -4.43 2.25
N VAL A 375 -37.99 -3.88 1.47
CA VAL A 375 -36.77 -3.23 2.00
C VAL A 375 -37.13 -2.04 2.90
N LEU A 376 -38.02 -1.15 2.43
CA LEU A 376 -38.47 0.00 3.21
C LEU A 376 -39.28 -0.41 4.45
N GLY A 377 -40.04 -1.50 4.35
CA GLY A 377 -40.74 -2.11 5.49
C GLY A 377 -39.76 -2.56 6.58
N ALA A 378 -38.73 -3.32 6.23
CA ALA A 378 -37.71 -3.79 7.17
C ALA A 378 -36.96 -2.62 7.83
N ILE A 379 -36.64 -1.57 7.07
CA ILE A 379 -36.01 -0.34 7.58
C ILE A 379 -36.94 0.35 8.59
N THR A 380 -38.20 0.54 8.24
CA THR A 380 -39.20 1.18 9.11
C THR A 380 -39.37 0.40 10.42
N GLU A 381 -39.50 -0.92 10.34
CA GLU A 381 -39.67 -1.79 11.50
C GLU A 381 -38.41 -1.85 12.39
N SER A 382 -37.22 -1.64 11.81
CA SER A 382 -35.97 -1.57 12.58
C SER A 382 -35.79 -0.26 13.36
N GLY A 383 -36.57 0.78 13.03
CA GLY A 383 -36.50 2.10 13.69
C GLY A 383 -35.37 3.00 13.19
N LEU A 384 -34.85 2.76 11.99
CA LEU A 384 -33.82 3.61 11.37
C LEU A 384 -34.40 4.96 10.92
N ASP A 385 -33.75 6.04 11.31
CA ASP A 385 -34.10 7.41 10.95
C ASP A 385 -32.83 8.29 10.91
N PRO A 386 -32.53 9.01 9.81
CA PRO A 386 -33.33 9.16 8.59
C PRO A 386 -33.14 8.02 7.57
N VAL A 387 -34.15 7.82 6.72
CA VAL A 387 -34.13 6.97 5.54
C VAL A 387 -33.89 7.83 4.30
N ILE A 388 -32.79 7.56 3.60
CA ILE A 388 -32.39 8.23 2.36
C ILE A 388 -32.46 7.23 1.23
N VAL A 389 -33.24 7.53 0.19
CA VAL A 389 -33.39 6.68 -0.99
C VAL A 389 -32.75 7.38 -2.19
N VAL A 390 -31.79 6.73 -2.82
CA VAL A 390 -31.14 7.25 -4.04
C VAL A 390 -31.89 6.73 -5.26
N THR A 391 -32.46 7.64 -6.03
CA THR A 391 -33.28 7.39 -7.22
C THR A 391 -32.49 7.61 -8.50
N GLY A 392 -32.89 6.97 -9.60
CA GLY A 392 -32.20 7.03 -10.89
C GLY A 392 -33.10 6.62 -12.04
N HIS A 393 -32.92 5.41 -12.57
CA HIS A 393 -33.83 4.88 -13.58
C HIS A 393 -35.27 4.79 -13.04
N GLU A 394 -36.24 5.34 -13.78
CA GLU A 394 -37.64 5.48 -13.36
C GLU A 394 -37.82 6.15 -11.99
N ALA A 395 -37.03 7.21 -11.72
CA ALA A 395 -36.99 7.92 -10.44
C ALA A 395 -38.38 8.29 -9.89
N ASP A 396 -39.32 8.73 -10.73
CA ASP A 396 -40.65 9.14 -10.27
C ASP A 396 -41.47 7.98 -9.69
N ALA A 397 -41.40 6.79 -10.31
CA ALA A 397 -42.07 5.60 -9.81
C ALA A 397 -41.41 5.08 -8.52
N VAL A 398 -40.08 5.07 -8.47
CA VAL A 398 -39.32 4.68 -7.27
C VAL A 398 -39.59 5.66 -6.12
N ARG A 399 -39.66 6.97 -6.40
CA ARG A 399 -39.97 8.01 -5.41
C ARG A 399 -41.41 7.89 -4.90
N ALA A 400 -42.37 7.61 -5.79
CA ALA A 400 -43.76 7.38 -5.40
C ALA A 400 -43.91 6.16 -4.49
N LEU A 401 -43.17 5.07 -4.78
CA LEU A 401 -43.13 3.87 -3.95
C LEU A 401 -42.42 4.11 -2.61
N ALA A 402 -41.33 4.88 -2.61
CA ALA A 402 -40.62 5.28 -1.40
C ALA A 402 -41.51 6.13 -0.47
N GLY A 403 -42.28 7.04 -1.06
CA GLY A 403 -43.40 7.74 -0.44
C GLY A 403 -43.11 8.20 1.00
N PRO A 404 -43.97 7.85 1.98
CA PRO A 404 -43.80 8.28 3.37
C PRO A 404 -42.67 7.56 4.12
N HIS A 405 -42.07 6.52 3.54
CA HIS A 405 -41.00 5.74 4.18
C HIS A 405 -39.60 6.34 3.99
N ALA A 406 -39.45 7.31 3.09
CA ALA A 406 -38.19 8.01 2.86
C ALA A 406 -38.26 9.44 3.41
N ASN A 407 -37.31 9.78 4.29
CA ASN A 407 -37.14 11.16 4.73
C ASN A 407 -36.56 12.04 3.61
N LEU A 408 -35.75 11.46 2.72
CA LEU A 408 -35.15 12.16 1.58
C LEU A 408 -34.99 11.23 0.38
N CYS A 409 -35.42 11.69 -0.80
CA CYS A 409 -35.09 11.04 -2.07
C CYS A 409 -34.03 11.87 -2.81
N VAL A 410 -32.95 11.23 -3.24
CA VAL A 410 -31.80 11.88 -3.89
C VAL A 410 -31.68 11.39 -5.32
N ASP A 411 -31.83 12.29 -6.28
CA ASP A 411 -31.67 11.95 -7.69
C ASP A 411 -30.20 11.82 -8.08
N ASN A 412 -29.83 10.65 -8.60
CA ASN A 412 -28.51 10.42 -9.21
C ASN A 412 -28.62 10.40 -10.73
N PRO A 413 -28.34 11.49 -11.46
CA PRO A 413 -28.40 11.51 -12.92
C PRO A 413 -27.32 10.63 -13.58
N ARG A 414 -26.29 10.23 -12.82
CA ARG A 414 -25.15 9.40 -13.30
C ARG A 414 -25.29 7.93 -12.91
N PHE A 415 -26.51 7.46 -12.68
CA PHE A 415 -26.77 6.06 -12.27
C PHE A 415 -26.22 5.03 -13.26
N ALA A 416 -26.06 5.39 -14.54
CA ALA A 416 -25.54 4.50 -15.58
C ALA A 416 -24.02 4.24 -15.48
N GLU A 417 -23.27 5.05 -14.72
CA GLU A 417 -21.81 4.92 -14.54
C GLU A 417 -21.42 3.87 -13.46
N GLY A 418 -22.39 3.29 -12.76
CA GLY A 418 -22.21 2.21 -11.78
C GLY A 418 -22.58 2.59 -10.35
N LEU A 419 -22.63 1.59 -9.47
CA LEU A 419 -23.11 1.71 -8.08
C LEU A 419 -22.42 2.82 -7.26
N SER A 420 -21.14 3.10 -7.53
CA SER A 420 -20.37 4.13 -6.81
C SER A 420 -20.95 5.54 -6.95
N THR A 421 -21.61 5.88 -8.07
CA THR A 421 -22.21 7.21 -8.26
C THR A 421 -23.44 7.40 -7.38
N SER A 422 -24.22 6.35 -7.19
CA SER A 422 -25.39 6.33 -6.31
C SER A 422 -24.98 6.42 -4.84
N LEU A 423 -23.95 5.68 -4.46
CA LEU A 423 -23.38 5.75 -3.11
C LEU A 423 -22.88 7.16 -2.78
N ARG A 424 -22.15 7.80 -3.72
CA ARG A 424 -21.68 9.19 -3.57
C ARG A 424 -22.82 10.19 -3.42
N ALA A 425 -23.84 10.10 -4.26
CA ALA A 425 -25.01 10.98 -4.20
C ALA A 425 -25.72 10.87 -2.84
N GLY A 426 -25.94 9.64 -2.37
CA GLY A 426 -26.57 9.38 -1.08
C GLY A 426 -25.76 9.87 0.12
N LEU A 427 -24.45 9.60 0.14
CA LEU A 427 -23.58 10.05 1.23
C LEU A 427 -23.41 11.58 1.25
N ALA A 428 -23.42 12.24 0.09
CA ALA A 428 -23.32 13.70 0.01
C ALA A 428 -24.56 14.42 0.53
N ALA A 429 -25.72 13.77 0.45
CA ALA A 429 -26.99 14.27 0.97
C ALA A 429 -27.20 13.94 2.47
N MET A 430 -26.26 13.24 3.11
CA MET A 430 -26.41 12.76 4.48
C MET A 430 -26.34 13.91 5.51
N PRO A 431 -27.38 14.12 6.35
CA PRO A 431 -27.37 15.19 7.36
C PRO A 431 -26.20 15.06 8.32
N GLU A 432 -25.63 16.18 8.79
CA GLU A 432 -24.47 16.16 9.70
C GLU A 432 -24.71 15.41 11.02
N SER A 433 -25.96 15.34 11.49
CA SER A 433 -26.38 14.64 12.71
C SER A 433 -26.30 13.11 12.64
N VAL A 434 -26.04 12.54 11.47
CA VAL A 434 -25.93 11.09 11.26
C VAL A 434 -24.50 10.61 11.51
N GLY A 435 -24.27 9.82 12.54
CA GLY A 435 -22.94 9.27 12.86
C GLY A 435 -22.60 7.98 12.11
N ALA A 436 -23.61 7.26 11.63
CA ALA A 436 -23.44 6.03 10.85
C ALA A 436 -24.59 5.80 9.88
N THR A 437 -24.37 5.02 8.83
CA THR A 437 -25.42 4.65 7.88
C THR A 437 -25.34 3.19 7.46
N PHE A 438 -26.48 2.54 7.30
CA PHE A 438 -26.58 1.29 6.56
C PHE A 438 -26.49 1.57 5.07
N VAL A 439 -25.59 0.91 4.36
CA VAL A 439 -25.57 0.89 2.91
C VAL A 439 -26.37 -0.33 2.45
N MET A 440 -27.57 -0.08 1.92
CA MET A 440 -28.53 -1.09 1.49
C MET A 440 -28.75 -1.01 -0.02
N LEU A 441 -28.85 -2.17 -0.68
CA LEU A 441 -29.35 -2.23 -2.06
C LEU A 441 -30.88 -2.30 -2.05
N GLY A 442 -31.53 -1.72 -3.07
CA GLY A 442 -32.99 -1.69 -3.15
C GLY A 442 -33.66 -3.06 -3.39
N ASP A 443 -32.87 -4.09 -3.70
CA ASP A 443 -33.28 -5.41 -4.14
C ASP A 443 -33.03 -6.52 -3.12
N MET A 444 -33.08 -6.17 -1.83
CA MET A 444 -32.83 -7.09 -0.72
C MET A 444 -34.11 -7.38 0.09
N PRO A 445 -35.19 -7.92 -0.54
CA PRO A 445 -36.51 -8.04 0.11
C PRO A 445 -36.52 -8.99 1.30
N ARG A 446 -35.53 -9.89 1.42
CA ARG A 446 -35.43 -10.88 2.50
C ARG A 446 -34.62 -10.44 3.72
N VAL A 447 -33.98 -9.27 3.68
CA VAL A 447 -33.25 -8.76 4.85
C VAL A 447 -34.26 -8.37 5.93
N SER A 448 -34.13 -8.99 7.10
CA SER A 448 -35.06 -8.77 8.21
C SER A 448 -34.71 -7.52 9.03
N ALA A 449 -35.73 -6.92 9.67
CA ALA A 449 -35.53 -5.85 10.65
C ALA A 449 -34.72 -6.32 11.87
N ALA A 450 -34.78 -7.61 12.22
CA ALA A 450 -33.96 -8.21 13.29
C ALA A 450 -32.46 -8.13 12.98
N THR A 451 -32.06 -8.39 11.73
CA THR A 451 -30.67 -8.24 11.27
C THR A 451 -30.19 -6.79 11.42
N LEU A 452 -31.01 -5.82 10.99
CA LEU A 452 -30.70 -4.39 11.14
C LEU A 452 -30.51 -4.01 12.62
N ARG A 453 -31.46 -4.41 13.47
CA ARG A 453 -31.39 -4.19 14.94
C ARG A 453 -30.14 -4.83 15.54
N ARG A 454 -29.76 -6.04 15.11
CA ARG A 454 -28.55 -6.73 15.61
C ARG A 454 -27.27 -5.95 15.29
N LEU A 455 -27.17 -5.40 14.08
CA LEU A 455 -26.04 -4.56 13.69
C LEU A 455 -26.02 -3.23 14.44
N MET A 456 -27.18 -2.61 14.66
CA MET A 456 -27.28 -1.40 15.50
C MET A 456 -26.82 -1.66 16.94
N LEU A 457 -27.23 -2.79 17.53
CA LEU A 457 -26.80 -3.21 18.87
C LEU A 457 -25.27 -3.42 18.92
N ALA A 458 -24.71 -4.10 17.93
CA ALA A 458 -23.25 -4.25 17.84
C ALA A 458 -22.54 -2.89 17.69
N ALA A 459 -23.09 -1.96 16.92
CA ALA A 459 -22.55 -0.62 16.81
C ALA A 459 -22.63 0.19 18.10
N ALA A 460 -23.63 -0.04 18.93
CA ALA A 460 -23.70 0.55 20.27
C ALA A 460 -22.67 -0.08 21.23
N GLU A 461 -22.49 -1.40 21.17
CA GLU A 461 -21.56 -2.17 22.02
C GLU A 461 -20.09 -1.86 21.69
N TYR A 462 -19.78 -1.59 20.42
CA TYR A 462 -18.42 -1.34 19.94
C TYR A 462 -18.27 0.05 19.30
N PRO A 463 -18.19 1.13 20.11
CA PRO A 463 -18.15 2.51 19.61
C PRO A 463 -16.90 2.82 18.78
N ALA A 464 -15.77 2.13 19.02
CA ALA A 464 -14.53 2.32 18.28
C ALA A 464 -14.52 1.66 16.89
N THR A 465 -15.37 0.65 16.65
CA THR A 465 -15.44 -0.08 15.38
C THR A 465 -16.13 0.77 14.31
N GLN A 466 -15.51 0.88 13.13
CA GLN A 466 -15.98 1.79 12.06
C GLN A 466 -16.93 1.15 11.06
N ALA A 467 -16.94 -0.19 10.94
CA ALA A 467 -17.84 -0.91 10.06
C ALA A 467 -18.26 -2.27 10.64
N PHE A 468 -19.51 -2.63 10.36
CA PHE A 468 -20.13 -3.89 10.78
C PHE A 468 -20.73 -4.57 9.56
N VAL A 469 -20.40 -5.85 9.39
CA VAL A 469 -20.84 -6.66 8.25
C VAL A 469 -21.56 -7.89 8.77
N PRO A 470 -22.81 -8.16 8.32
CA PRO A 470 -23.51 -9.36 8.72
C PRO A 470 -22.88 -10.58 8.02
N THR A 471 -22.84 -11.71 8.73
CA THR A 471 -22.35 -12.98 8.18
C THR A 471 -23.34 -14.11 8.43
N PHE A 472 -23.60 -14.90 7.40
CA PHE A 472 -24.42 -16.11 7.46
C PHE A 472 -23.58 -17.27 6.91
N GLU A 473 -23.45 -18.35 7.69
CA GLU A 473 -22.62 -19.52 7.34
C GLU A 473 -21.19 -19.16 6.88
N GLY A 474 -20.59 -18.14 7.50
CA GLY A 474 -19.22 -17.69 7.19
C GLY A 474 -19.09 -16.79 5.95
N HIS A 475 -20.19 -16.48 5.27
CA HIS A 475 -20.22 -15.59 4.11
C HIS A 475 -20.68 -14.20 4.51
N TRP A 476 -19.97 -13.17 4.04
CA TRP A 476 -20.38 -11.77 4.19
C TRP A 476 -21.64 -11.50 3.38
N GLY A 477 -22.59 -10.79 3.98
CA GLY A 477 -23.81 -10.33 3.32
C GLY A 477 -23.97 -8.82 3.33
N ASN A 478 -25.10 -8.37 2.83
CA ASN A 478 -25.59 -7.01 2.93
C ASN A 478 -26.83 -6.98 3.85
N PRO A 479 -27.15 -5.85 4.50
CA PRO A 479 -26.50 -4.54 4.39
C PRO A 479 -25.30 -4.39 5.31
N VAL A 480 -24.40 -3.49 4.95
CA VAL A 480 -23.25 -3.12 5.80
C VAL A 480 -23.55 -1.82 6.54
N LEU A 481 -23.16 -1.74 7.81
CA LEU A 481 -23.26 -0.52 8.61
C LEU A 481 -21.88 0.14 8.69
N VAL A 482 -21.79 1.41 8.28
CA VAL A 482 -20.53 2.17 8.20
C VAL A 482 -20.66 3.49 8.94
N ARG A 483 -19.66 3.84 9.75
CA ARG A 483 -19.61 5.13 10.45
C ARG A 483 -19.20 6.26 9.51
N ARG A 484 -19.55 7.49 9.87
CA ARG A 484 -19.23 8.72 9.12
C ARG A 484 -17.75 8.84 8.79
N ALA A 485 -16.86 8.35 9.64
CA ALA A 485 -15.42 8.35 9.39
C ALA A 485 -15.03 7.62 8.08
N LEU A 486 -15.82 6.65 7.63
CA LEU A 486 -15.59 5.94 6.37
C LEU A 486 -16.24 6.59 5.14
N PHE A 487 -17.07 7.63 5.32
CA PHE A 487 -17.78 8.25 4.20
C PHE A 487 -16.84 8.83 3.13
N PRO A 488 -15.75 9.54 3.47
CA PRO A 488 -14.82 10.04 2.46
C PRO A 488 -14.21 8.92 1.60
N SER A 489 -13.86 7.79 2.21
CA SER A 489 -13.28 6.65 1.50
C SER A 489 -14.32 5.97 0.60
N LEU A 490 -15.58 5.86 1.04
CA LEU A 490 -16.68 5.38 0.20
C LEU A 490 -16.96 6.34 -0.96
N MET A 491 -16.79 7.64 -0.75
CA MET A 491 -16.94 8.65 -1.81
C MET A 491 -15.80 8.62 -2.84
N ALA A 492 -14.67 7.98 -2.55
CA ALA A 492 -13.55 7.82 -3.49
C ALA A 492 -13.70 6.58 -4.40
N LEU A 493 -14.76 5.77 -4.24
CA LEU A 493 -14.99 4.61 -5.09
C LEU A 493 -15.38 5.01 -6.52
N HIS A 494 -15.01 4.17 -7.48
CA HIS A 494 -15.27 4.36 -8.92
C HIS A 494 -15.88 3.13 -9.57
N GLY A 495 -16.69 3.35 -10.61
CA GLY A 495 -17.34 2.29 -11.38
C GLY A 495 -18.40 1.55 -10.58
N ASP A 496 -18.56 0.25 -10.83
CA ASP A 496 -19.60 -0.58 -10.22
C ASP A 496 -19.19 -1.18 -8.86
N GLN A 497 -18.52 -0.37 -8.03
CA GLN A 497 -18.01 -0.80 -6.74
C GLN A 497 -18.91 -0.29 -5.61
N GLY A 498 -19.43 -1.21 -4.80
CA GLY A 498 -20.16 -0.91 -3.57
C GLY A 498 -19.26 -0.85 -2.33
N ALA A 499 -19.87 -0.51 -1.18
CA ALA A 499 -19.16 -0.40 0.10
C ALA A 499 -18.39 -1.68 0.48
N ARG A 500 -18.92 -2.86 0.14
CA ARG A 500 -18.31 -4.17 0.43
C ARG A 500 -16.85 -4.28 -0.03
N LYS A 501 -16.52 -3.85 -1.26
CA LYS A 501 -15.17 -4.03 -1.82
C LYS A 501 -14.12 -3.20 -1.04
N LEU A 502 -14.52 -2.02 -0.57
CA LEU A 502 -13.69 -1.20 0.31
C LEU A 502 -13.47 -1.88 1.66
N LEU A 503 -14.52 -2.48 2.22
CA LEU A 503 -14.47 -3.19 3.49
C LEU A 503 -13.65 -4.48 3.41
N GLU A 504 -13.72 -5.21 2.30
CA GLU A 504 -12.89 -6.40 2.04
C GLU A 504 -11.39 -6.03 1.98
N ALA A 505 -11.06 -4.85 1.44
CA ALA A 505 -9.71 -4.33 1.42
C ALA A 505 -9.18 -3.96 2.82
N SER A 506 -10.06 -3.86 3.83
CA SER A 506 -9.77 -3.48 5.22
C SER A 506 -10.41 -4.43 6.22
N ARG A 507 -10.47 -5.73 5.90
CA ARG A 507 -11.21 -6.75 6.67
C ARG A 507 -10.83 -6.83 8.15
N GLU A 508 -9.60 -6.48 8.50
CA GLU A 508 -9.10 -6.44 9.89
C GLU A 508 -9.71 -5.29 10.72
N ALA A 509 -10.27 -4.26 10.08
CA ALA A 509 -10.93 -3.12 10.72
C ALA A 509 -12.47 -3.24 10.71
N VAL A 510 -13.00 -4.37 10.23
CA VAL A 510 -14.43 -4.64 10.09
C VAL A 510 -14.83 -5.69 11.12
N MET A 511 -15.92 -5.45 11.83
CA MET A 511 -16.49 -6.44 12.73
C MET A 511 -17.53 -7.29 11.99
N GLU A 512 -17.28 -8.59 11.95
CA GLU A 512 -18.21 -9.59 11.42
C GLU A 512 -19.27 -9.90 12.48
N ILE A 513 -20.54 -9.80 12.11
CA ILE A 513 -21.70 -10.04 12.99
C ILE A 513 -22.44 -11.28 12.48
N PRO A 514 -22.29 -12.44 13.14
CA PRO A 514 -23.08 -13.62 12.83
C PRO A 514 -24.57 -13.35 13.00
N VAL A 515 -25.36 -13.70 11.98
CA VAL A 515 -26.83 -13.63 11.98
C VAL A 515 -27.40 -14.94 11.44
N GLU A 516 -28.64 -15.25 11.79
CA GLU A 516 -29.38 -16.43 11.30
C GLU A 516 -30.20 -16.13 10.03
N ASP A 517 -29.99 -14.94 9.45
CA ASP A 517 -30.73 -14.42 8.31
C ASP A 517 -30.01 -14.73 7.00
N ALA A 518 -30.45 -15.76 6.28
CA ALA A 518 -29.93 -16.08 4.95
C ALA A 518 -30.25 -14.99 3.90
N GLY A 519 -31.21 -14.10 4.19
CA GLY A 519 -31.60 -12.99 3.33
C GLY A 519 -30.47 -12.00 3.05
N ILE A 520 -29.44 -11.96 3.90
CA ILE A 520 -28.27 -11.10 3.69
C ILE A 520 -27.42 -11.52 2.47
N LEU A 521 -27.56 -12.76 2.01
CA LEU A 521 -26.83 -13.34 0.87
C LEU A 521 -27.71 -13.46 -0.38
N ALA A 522 -29.00 -13.18 -0.28
CA ALA A 522 -29.95 -13.39 -1.37
C ALA A 522 -29.71 -12.37 -2.49
N ASP A 523 -29.59 -12.87 -3.73
CA ASP A 523 -29.46 -12.07 -4.94
C ASP A 523 -30.59 -12.42 -5.91
N PHE A 524 -31.33 -11.38 -6.34
CA PHE A 524 -32.51 -11.50 -7.20
C PHE A 524 -32.26 -10.92 -8.60
N ASP A 525 -31.07 -11.09 -9.16
CA ASP A 525 -30.68 -10.47 -10.43
C ASP A 525 -31.44 -10.93 -11.69
N THR A 526 -32.26 -11.98 -11.63
CA THR A 526 -33.04 -12.48 -12.78
C THR A 526 -34.49 -12.81 -12.42
N LYS A 527 -35.43 -12.72 -13.39
CA LYS A 527 -36.83 -13.16 -13.21
C LYS A 527 -36.95 -14.63 -12.80
N ALA A 528 -36.04 -15.48 -13.28
CA ALA A 528 -36.00 -16.89 -12.88
C ALA A 528 -35.63 -17.05 -11.40
N ALA A 529 -34.64 -16.30 -10.91
CA ALA A 529 -34.27 -16.27 -9.49
C ALA A 529 -35.42 -15.73 -8.61
N LEU A 530 -36.17 -14.74 -9.10
CA LEU A 530 -37.37 -14.24 -8.41
C LEU A 530 -38.48 -15.30 -8.33
N ALA A 531 -38.81 -15.96 -9.45
CA ALA A 531 -39.88 -16.96 -9.50
C ALA A 531 -39.57 -18.25 -8.70
N LEU A 532 -38.28 -18.62 -8.57
CA LEU A 532 -37.82 -19.71 -7.71
C LEU A 532 -37.96 -19.37 -6.22
N ALA A 533 -37.85 -18.08 -5.88
CA ALA A 533 -37.92 -17.59 -4.52
C ALA A 533 -39.34 -17.28 -4.04
N ASP A 534 -40.28 -17.07 -4.97
CA ASP A 534 -41.70 -16.80 -4.71
C ASP A 534 -42.53 -18.09 -4.47
N GLN A 535 -41.88 -19.26 -4.53
CA GLN A 535 -42.52 -20.52 -4.14
C GLN A 535 -42.43 -20.69 -2.62
N PRO A 536 -43.55 -20.91 -1.90
CA PRO A 536 -43.52 -21.12 -0.46
C PRO A 536 -42.65 -22.35 -0.14
N SER A 537 -41.67 -22.17 0.74
CA SER A 537 -40.89 -23.24 1.33
C SER A 537 -41.85 -24.30 1.88
N ARG A 538 -41.79 -25.53 1.36
CA ARG A 538 -42.56 -26.67 1.88
C ARG A 538 -42.08 -27.09 3.26
#